data_AF-A0A2Z2MIW5-F1
#
_entry.id   AF-A0A2Z2MIW5-F1
#
_cell.length_a   1.000
_cell.length_b   1.000
_cell.length_c   1.000
_cell.angle_alpha   90.00
_cell.angle_beta   90.00
_cell.angle_gamma   90.00
#
_symmetry.space_group_name_H-M   'P 1'
#
loop_
_entity.id
_entity.type
_entity.pdbx_description
1 polymer ?
#
loop_
_entity_poly.entity_id
_entity_poly.type
_entity_poly.pdbx_seq_one_letter_code
_entity_poly.pdbx_strand_id
1 'polypeptide(L)'
;MNLNELLKRLVWQENELYNLHKLGETFATFERPELVEVFRLIAEEELRHRKTLEDMLSGKTLEGTAVIDYLDSLALEPMLGDVRAEPKSLEELVLEALIREKHAYELYMKLASILDGSLGQIFKMMAGEELKHAYRLKLLYEGL
;
A
#
# COMPACT_ATOMS: atom_id res chain seq x y z
N MET A 1 4.63 19.37 -1.14
CA MET A 1 3.43 18.60 -1.59
C MET A 1 2.22 19.12 -0.82
N ASN A 2 1.03 19.22 -1.41
CA ASN A 2 -0.20 19.58 -0.67
C ASN A 2 -1.04 18.34 -0.31
N LEU A 3 -2.06 18.50 0.55
CA LEU A 3 -2.88 17.40 1.04
C LEU A 3 -3.60 16.60 -0.07
N ASN A 4 -4.13 17.30 -1.08
CA ASN A 4 -4.79 16.66 -2.22
C ASN A 4 -3.76 15.88 -3.05
N GLU A 5 -2.57 16.44 -3.25
CA GLU A 5 -1.46 15.76 -3.90
C GLU A 5 -1.02 14.52 -3.11
N LEU A 6 -0.93 14.60 -1.78
CA LEU A 6 -0.65 13.44 -0.92
C LEU A 6 -1.69 12.34 -1.14
N LEU A 7 -2.98 12.63 -0.98
CA LEU A 7 -4.05 11.64 -1.15
C LEU A 7 -4.04 11.03 -2.55
N LYS A 8 -3.80 11.82 -3.60
CA LYS A 8 -3.64 11.30 -4.97
C LYS A 8 -2.47 10.34 -5.09
N ARG A 9 -1.35 10.63 -4.44
CA ARG A 9 -0.19 9.72 -4.43
C ARG A 9 -0.50 8.44 -3.66
N LEU A 10 -1.16 8.52 -2.50
CA LEU A 10 -1.58 7.32 -1.74
C LEU A 10 -2.52 6.44 -2.57
N VAL A 11 -3.56 7.03 -3.19
CA VAL A 11 -4.46 6.31 -4.12
C VAL A 11 -3.69 5.64 -5.25
N TRP A 12 -2.70 6.36 -5.81
CA TRP A 12 -1.89 5.85 -6.88
C TRP A 12 -1.00 4.67 -6.42
N GLN A 13 -0.46 4.70 -5.21
CA GLN A 13 0.32 3.60 -4.64
C GLN A 13 -0.51 2.35 -4.39
N GLU A 14 -1.66 2.48 -3.75
CA GLU A 14 -2.61 1.38 -3.55
C GLU A 14 -3.02 0.75 -4.88
N ASN A 15 -3.19 1.57 -5.92
CA ASN A 15 -3.45 1.07 -7.26
C ASN A 15 -2.28 0.26 -7.82
N GLU A 16 -1.04 0.67 -7.58
CA GLU A 16 0.13 -0.07 -8.06
C GLU A 16 0.38 -1.35 -7.25
N LEU A 17 0.15 -1.36 -5.93
CA LEU A 17 0.14 -2.58 -5.12
C LEU A 17 -0.94 -3.56 -5.60
N TYR A 18 -2.17 -3.09 -5.81
CA TYR A 18 -3.25 -3.87 -6.42
C TYR A 18 -2.79 -4.50 -7.74
N ASN A 19 -2.24 -3.70 -8.67
CA ASN A 19 -1.79 -4.19 -9.97
C ASN A 19 -0.66 -5.21 -9.85
N LEU A 20 0.27 -5.00 -8.92
CA LEU A 20 1.40 -5.90 -8.67
C LEU A 20 0.92 -7.25 -8.15
N HIS A 21 -0.06 -7.27 -7.24
CA HIS A 21 -0.65 -8.53 -6.75
C HIS A 21 -1.51 -9.23 -7.79
N LYS A 22 -2.25 -8.50 -8.63
CA LYS A 22 -2.94 -9.10 -9.79
C LYS A 22 -1.97 -9.71 -10.80
N LEU A 23 -0.82 -9.08 -11.00
CA LEU A 23 0.26 -9.64 -11.79
C LEU A 23 0.84 -10.90 -11.10
N GLY A 24 1.02 -10.87 -9.78
CA GLY A 24 1.43 -12.02 -8.97
C GLY A 24 0.48 -13.21 -9.09
N GLU A 25 -0.83 -12.98 -9.07
CA GLU A 25 -1.85 -14.00 -9.34
C GLU A 25 -1.65 -14.64 -10.74
N THR A 26 -1.31 -13.81 -11.73
CA THR A 26 -1.04 -14.28 -13.11
C THR A 26 0.22 -15.14 -13.16
N PHE A 27 1.33 -14.70 -12.58
CA PHE A 27 2.56 -15.52 -12.47
C PHE A 27 2.29 -16.83 -11.73
N ALA A 28 1.61 -16.76 -10.58
CA ALA A 28 1.27 -17.93 -9.76
C ALA A 28 0.44 -18.95 -10.54
N THR A 29 -0.47 -18.52 -11.41
CA THR A 29 -1.29 -19.42 -12.23
C THR A 29 -0.44 -20.38 -13.09
N PHE A 30 0.74 -19.96 -13.53
CA PHE A 30 1.61 -20.77 -14.39
C PHE A 30 2.76 -21.46 -13.63
N GLU A 31 3.23 -20.89 -12.52
CA GLU A 31 4.46 -21.34 -11.84
C GLU A 31 4.20 -22.03 -10.49
N ARG A 32 3.18 -21.56 -9.75
CA ARG A 32 2.85 -21.95 -8.36
C ARG A 32 1.34 -21.80 -8.10
N PRO A 33 0.46 -22.66 -8.68
CA PRO A 33 -0.99 -22.47 -8.61
C PRO A 33 -1.56 -22.38 -7.19
N GLU A 34 -0.89 -23.00 -6.22
CA GLU A 34 -1.22 -22.91 -4.79
C GLU A 34 -1.13 -21.50 -4.21
N LEU A 35 -0.41 -20.58 -4.86
CA LEU A 35 -0.24 -19.18 -4.42
C LEU A 35 -1.27 -18.22 -5.03
N VAL A 36 -2.06 -18.66 -6.02
CA VAL A 36 -3.04 -17.83 -6.73
C VAL A 36 -4.00 -17.16 -5.76
N GLU A 37 -4.52 -17.91 -4.79
CA GLU A 37 -5.48 -17.37 -3.82
C GLU A 37 -4.83 -16.34 -2.89
N VAL A 38 -3.55 -16.51 -2.54
CA VAL A 38 -2.83 -15.57 -1.67
C VAL A 38 -2.73 -14.20 -2.35
N PHE A 39 -2.29 -14.16 -3.61
CA PHE A 39 -2.20 -12.91 -4.37
C PHE A 39 -3.57 -12.28 -4.62
N ARG A 40 -4.60 -13.09 -4.89
CA ARG A 40 -5.96 -12.58 -5.07
C ARG A 40 -6.49 -11.89 -3.82
N LEU A 41 -6.34 -12.52 -2.65
CA LEU A 41 -6.81 -11.97 -1.38
C LEU A 41 -6.11 -10.65 -1.04
N ILE A 42 -4.79 -10.57 -1.24
CA ILE A 42 -4.05 -9.33 -1.01
C ILE A 42 -4.50 -8.24 -2.00
N ALA A 43 -4.64 -8.57 -3.30
CA ALA A 43 -5.15 -7.60 -4.28
C ALA A 43 -6.55 -7.06 -3.91
N GLU A 44 -7.44 -7.91 -3.40
CA GLU A 44 -8.76 -7.46 -2.95
C GLU A 44 -8.68 -6.55 -1.71
N GLU A 45 -7.72 -6.76 -0.82
CA GLU A 45 -7.39 -5.90 0.32
C GLU A 45 -6.90 -4.51 -0.17
N GLU A 46 -5.89 -4.45 -1.05
CA GLU A 46 -5.40 -3.20 -1.67
C GLU A 46 -6.51 -2.41 -2.38
N LEU A 47 -7.43 -3.11 -3.06
CA LEU A 47 -8.54 -2.45 -3.74
C LEU A 47 -9.49 -1.75 -2.75
N ARG A 48 -9.66 -2.28 -1.53
CA ARG A 48 -10.45 -1.64 -0.47
C ARG A 48 -9.73 -0.45 0.13
N HIS A 49 -8.42 -0.54 0.32
CA HIS A 49 -7.57 0.57 0.75
C HIS A 49 -7.64 1.73 -0.24
N ARG A 50 -7.46 1.45 -1.54
CA ARG A 50 -7.59 2.45 -2.62
C ARG A 50 -8.93 3.19 -2.55
N LYS A 51 -10.04 2.45 -2.45
CA LYS A 51 -11.38 3.03 -2.35
C LYS A 51 -11.54 3.92 -1.11
N THR A 52 -11.00 3.48 0.03
CA THR A 52 -11.01 4.26 1.26
C THR A 52 -10.31 5.61 1.09
N LEU A 53 -9.17 5.63 0.39
CA LEU A 53 -8.44 6.87 0.10
C LEU A 53 -9.12 7.73 -0.97
N GLU A 54 -9.75 7.13 -1.98
CA GLU A 54 -10.57 7.83 -2.98
C GLU A 54 -11.77 8.54 -2.32
N ASP A 55 -12.42 7.89 -1.35
CA ASP A 55 -13.50 8.45 -0.55
C ASP A 55 -12.99 9.62 0.32
N MET A 56 -11.81 9.49 0.95
CA MET A 56 -11.19 10.59 1.69
C MET A 56 -10.83 11.79 0.80
N LEU A 57 -10.35 11.51 -0.42
CA LEU A 57 -10.00 12.53 -1.40
C LEU A 57 -11.24 13.29 -1.89
N SER A 58 -12.29 12.58 -2.29
CA SER A 58 -13.53 13.18 -2.77
C SER A 58 -14.30 13.91 -1.66
N GLY A 59 -14.28 13.35 -0.44
CA GLY A 59 -14.90 13.92 0.75
C GLY A 59 -14.09 15.02 1.43
N LYS A 60 -12.88 15.33 0.94
CA LYS A 60 -11.96 16.33 1.53
C LYS A 60 -11.69 16.06 3.02
N THR A 61 -11.67 14.79 3.41
CA THR A 61 -11.76 14.38 4.82
C THR A 61 -10.55 14.79 5.65
N LEU A 62 -9.41 15.03 5.01
CA LEU A 62 -8.20 15.48 5.70
C LEU A 62 -8.07 17.02 5.77
N GLU A 63 -8.98 17.81 5.17
CA GLU A 63 -8.94 19.28 5.26
C GLU A 63 -9.11 19.73 6.72
N GLY A 64 -8.23 20.63 7.19
CA GLY A 64 -8.24 21.11 8.58
C GLY A 64 -7.67 20.15 9.61
N THR A 65 -7.05 19.04 9.18
CA THR A 65 -6.31 18.12 10.07
C THR A 65 -4.85 18.53 10.22
N ALA A 66 -4.21 18.03 11.28
CA ALA A 66 -2.80 18.29 11.57
C ALA A 66 -1.83 17.81 10.46
N VAL A 67 -2.26 16.92 9.56
CA VAL A 67 -1.42 16.45 8.43
C VAL A 67 -0.83 17.62 7.65
N ILE A 68 -1.61 18.69 7.45
CA ILE A 68 -1.19 19.87 6.70
C ILE A 68 0.05 20.51 7.32
N ASP A 69 0.11 20.57 8.66
CA ASP A 69 1.19 21.20 9.40
C ASP A 69 2.48 20.36 9.37
N TYR A 70 2.36 19.05 9.15
CA TYR A 70 3.49 18.11 9.16
C TYR A 70 3.95 17.67 7.76
N LEU A 71 3.23 18.01 6.68
CA LEU A 71 3.51 17.55 5.30
C LEU A 71 4.98 17.68 4.90
N ASP A 72 5.60 18.84 5.16
CA ASP A 72 7.00 19.10 4.79
C ASP A 72 8.02 18.39 5.70
N SER A 73 7.60 17.96 6.89
CA SER A 73 8.46 17.32 7.90
C SER A 73 8.43 15.78 7.87
N LEU A 74 7.44 15.19 7.23
CA LEU A 74 7.20 13.75 7.26
C LEU A 74 8.22 12.93 6.44
N ALA A 75 9.01 13.61 5.59
CA ALA A 75 9.98 13.03 4.67
C ALA A 75 9.39 11.82 3.94
N LEU A 76 8.27 12.07 3.24
CA LEU A 76 7.47 11.02 2.61
C LEU A 76 8.01 10.60 1.25
N GLU A 77 8.83 11.44 0.61
CA GLU A 77 9.35 11.22 -0.74
C GLU A 77 9.93 9.82 -0.98
N PRO A 78 10.75 9.21 -0.09
CA PRO A 78 11.27 7.86 -0.30
C PRO A 78 10.17 6.79 -0.36
N MET A 79 9.06 7.01 0.34
CA MET A 79 7.91 6.10 0.41
C MET A 79 6.80 6.48 -0.57
N LEU A 80 6.95 7.53 -1.39
CA LEU A 80 5.95 7.99 -2.38
C LEU A 80 6.48 7.91 -3.83
N GLY A 81 7.68 7.36 -4.01
CA GLY A 81 8.44 7.39 -5.25
C GLY A 81 8.25 6.17 -6.14
N ASP A 82 7.20 5.37 -5.92
CA ASP A 82 7.03 4.19 -6.74
C ASP A 82 6.85 4.60 -8.21
N VAL A 83 7.31 3.74 -9.11
CA VAL A 83 6.94 3.75 -10.52
C VAL A 83 6.22 2.43 -10.81
N ARG A 84 5.56 2.31 -11.95
CA ARG A 84 4.97 1.02 -12.33
C ARG A 84 6.06 -0.05 -12.36
N ALA A 85 5.87 -1.10 -11.57
CA ALA A 85 6.79 -2.24 -11.54
C ALA A 85 6.67 -3.07 -12.81
N GLU A 86 7.79 -3.60 -13.29
CA GLU A 86 7.85 -4.52 -14.44
C GLU A 86 8.70 -5.77 -14.14
N PRO A 87 8.36 -6.53 -13.09
CA PRO A 87 9.14 -7.70 -12.68
C PRO A 87 9.22 -8.73 -13.81
N LYS A 88 10.36 -9.41 -13.93
CA LYS A 88 10.61 -10.42 -14.97
C LYS A 88 10.40 -11.85 -14.47
N SER A 89 10.19 -12.05 -13.18
CA SER A 89 9.90 -13.34 -12.56
C SER A 89 8.95 -13.19 -11.37
N LEU A 90 8.38 -14.30 -10.90
CA LEU A 90 7.61 -14.34 -9.66
C LEU A 90 8.45 -13.91 -8.45
N GLU A 91 9.73 -14.28 -8.41
CA GLU A 91 10.65 -13.89 -7.34
C GLU A 91 10.86 -12.37 -7.30
N GLU A 92 11.18 -11.75 -8.44
CA GLU A 92 11.34 -10.29 -8.53
C GLU A 92 10.05 -9.56 -8.15
N LEU A 93 8.89 -10.11 -8.55
CA LEU A 93 7.59 -9.56 -8.20
C LEU A 93 7.35 -9.58 -6.69
N VAL A 94 7.61 -10.72 -6.05
CA VAL A 94 7.41 -10.87 -4.60
C VAL A 94 8.35 -9.95 -3.82
N LEU A 95 9.61 -9.81 -4.26
CA LEU A 95 10.56 -8.91 -3.61
C LEU A 95 10.12 -7.44 -3.73
N GLU A 96 9.70 -7.02 -4.93
CA GLU A 96 9.21 -5.66 -5.16
C GLU A 96 7.95 -5.37 -4.33
N ALA A 97 7.00 -6.31 -4.31
CA ALA A 97 5.78 -6.18 -3.51
C ALA A 97 6.13 -6.06 -2.02
N LEU A 98 7.01 -6.93 -1.50
CA LEU A 98 7.44 -6.90 -0.11
C LEU A 98 8.02 -5.54 0.31
N ILE A 99 8.81 -4.91 -0.55
CA ILE A 99 9.40 -3.59 -0.28
C ILE A 99 8.31 -2.52 -0.24
N ARG A 100 7.39 -2.52 -1.20
CA ARG A 100 6.30 -1.53 -1.28
C ARG A 100 5.31 -1.66 -0.13
N GLU A 101 4.92 -2.88 0.25
CA GLU A 101 4.08 -3.13 1.43
C GLU A 101 4.71 -2.57 2.72
N LYS A 102 6.02 -2.72 2.87
CA LYS A 102 6.75 -2.15 4.01
C LYS A 102 6.74 -0.63 4.00
N HIS A 103 6.94 -0.02 2.83
CA HIS A 103 6.86 1.44 2.70
C HIS A 103 5.44 1.96 2.99
N ALA A 104 4.41 1.28 2.51
CA ALA A 104 3.01 1.60 2.79
C ALA A 104 2.70 1.49 4.30
N TYR A 105 3.15 0.42 4.96
CA TYR A 105 3.08 0.27 6.41
C TYR A 105 3.70 1.47 7.15
N GLU A 106 4.95 1.83 6.83
CA GLU A 106 5.67 2.93 7.48
C GLU A 106 4.97 4.28 7.25
N LEU A 107 4.50 4.51 6.03
CA LEU A 107 3.75 5.69 5.64
C LEU A 107 2.44 5.82 6.41
N TYR A 108 1.65 4.76 6.49
CA TYR A 108 0.38 4.74 7.21
C TYR A 108 0.56 4.83 8.72
N MET A 109 1.62 4.23 9.28
CA MET A 109 1.96 4.44 10.70
C MET A 109 2.32 5.90 10.99
N LYS A 110 3.06 6.57 10.10
CA LYS A 110 3.36 8.00 10.24
C LYS A 110 2.08 8.84 10.19
N LEU A 111 1.20 8.61 9.22
CA LEU A 111 -0.08 9.32 9.12
C LEU A 111 -0.99 9.06 10.33
N ALA A 112 -1.05 7.81 10.81
CA ALA A 112 -1.80 7.46 12.02
C ALA A 112 -1.26 8.14 13.28
N SER A 113 0.05 8.43 13.34
CA SER A 113 0.67 9.07 14.52
C SER A 113 0.38 10.57 14.64
N ILE A 114 0.00 11.22 13.53
CA ILE A 114 -0.30 12.66 13.49
C ILE A 114 -1.79 12.95 13.39
N LEU A 115 -2.61 11.94 13.05
CA LEU A 115 -4.06 12.06 12.93
C LEU A 115 -4.76 11.57 14.20
N ASP A 116 -5.69 12.38 14.69
CA ASP A 116 -6.52 12.02 15.84
C ASP A 116 -7.82 11.29 15.44
N GLY A 117 -8.46 10.69 16.44
CA GLY A 117 -9.81 10.15 16.30
C GLY A 117 -9.94 9.03 15.27
N SER A 118 -11.04 9.04 14.51
CA SER A 118 -11.35 7.99 13.54
C SER A 118 -10.34 7.89 12.39
N LEU A 119 -9.76 9.02 11.97
CA LEU A 119 -8.80 9.05 10.87
C LEU A 119 -7.49 8.35 11.25
N GLY A 120 -6.98 8.62 12.45
CA GLY A 120 -5.82 7.91 12.98
C GLY A 120 -6.06 6.40 13.07
N GLN A 121 -7.27 5.99 13.48
CA GLN A 121 -7.62 4.56 13.53
C GLN A 121 -7.71 3.91 12.14
N ILE A 122 -8.22 4.61 11.13
CA ILE A 122 -8.28 4.08 9.76
C ILE A 122 -6.87 3.83 9.22
N PHE A 123 -5.96 4.81 9.32
CA PHE A 123 -4.58 4.60 8.86
C PHE A 123 -3.85 3.54 9.67
N LYS A 124 -4.11 3.44 10.98
CA LYS A 124 -3.54 2.37 11.82
C LYS A 124 -4.04 0.98 11.41
N MET A 125 -5.31 0.87 11.00
CA MET A 125 -5.89 -0.36 10.49
C MET A 125 -5.21 -0.78 9.18
N MET A 126 -5.16 0.13 8.20
CA MET A 126 -4.51 -0.10 6.90
C MET A 126 -3.04 -0.49 7.08
N ALA A 127 -2.28 0.23 7.92
CA ALA A 127 -0.91 -0.15 8.26
C ALA A 127 -0.82 -1.59 8.80
N GLY A 128 -1.75 -2.00 9.65
CA GLY A 128 -1.80 -3.37 10.17
C GLY A 128 -2.12 -4.42 9.10
N GLU A 129 -2.78 -4.05 8.01
CA GLU A 129 -3.04 -4.90 6.84
C GLU A 129 -1.76 -5.01 5.99
N GLU A 130 -1.09 -3.90 5.66
CA GLU A 130 0.17 -3.92 4.88
C GLU A 130 1.28 -4.71 5.57
N LEU A 131 1.37 -4.62 6.90
CA LEU A 131 2.33 -5.41 7.65
C LEU A 131 2.06 -6.92 7.53
N LYS A 132 0.78 -7.34 7.46
CA LYS A 132 0.42 -8.74 7.23
C LYS A 132 0.73 -9.15 5.79
N HIS A 133 0.50 -8.27 4.82
CA HIS A 133 0.86 -8.52 3.41
C HIS A 133 2.37 -8.72 3.28
N ALA A 134 3.16 -7.78 3.80
CA ALA A 134 4.62 -7.89 3.85
C ALA A 134 5.08 -9.19 4.53
N TYR A 135 4.47 -9.58 5.66
CA TYR A 135 4.83 -10.83 6.33
C TYR A 135 4.51 -12.07 5.48
N ARG A 136 3.33 -12.10 4.84
CA ARG A 136 2.94 -13.19 3.92
C ARG A 136 3.92 -13.28 2.75
N LEU A 137 4.23 -12.17 2.08
CA LEU A 137 5.17 -12.11 0.96
C LEU A 137 6.58 -12.55 1.38
N LYS A 138 7.03 -12.19 2.59
CA LYS A 138 8.31 -12.67 3.12
C LYS A 138 8.35 -14.20 3.23
N LEU A 139 7.29 -14.80 3.76
CA LEU A 139 7.19 -16.27 3.85
C LEU A 139 7.13 -16.92 2.46
N LEU A 140 6.45 -16.30 1.49
CA LEU A 140 6.46 -16.76 0.11
C LEU A 140 7.88 -16.72 -0.47
N TYR A 141 8.57 -15.59 -0.32
CA TYR A 141 9.94 -15.41 -0.81
C TYR A 141 10.92 -16.45 -0.25
N GLU A 142 10.82 -16.75 1.06
CA GLU A 142 11.65 -17.77 1.70
C GLU A 142 11.38 -19.19 1.19
N GLY A 143 10.24 -19.43 0.56
CA GLY A 143 9.83 -20.73 0.01
C GLY A 143 9.90 -20.85 -1.50
N LEU A 144 10.31 -19.81 -2.23
CA LEU A 144 10.53 -19.84 -3.68
C LEU A 144 11.83 -20.57 -4.04
#